data_AF-A0A382L916-F1
#
_entry.id   AF-A0A382L916-F1
#
_cell.length_a   1.000
_cell.length_b   1.000
_cell.length_c   1.000
_cell.angle_alpha   90.00
_cell.angle_beta   90.00
_cell.angle_gamma   90.00
#
_symmetry.space_group_name_H-M   'P 1'
#
loop_
_entity.id
_entity.type
_entity.pdbx_description
1 polymer ?
#
loop_
_entity_poly.entity_id
_entity_poly.type
_entity_poly.pdbx_seq_one_letter_code
_entity_poly.pdbx_strand_id
1 'polypeptide(L)'
;VADLDATVLTNELVLLFRQTRGYLWLNARNWILHALTSDSVSLRGAVSEIPAWGRSVLKLPCSAELIYSQHQSASMTRARAACLTLVLLATTLTGCFSPEPDAELISTDDLTISPEVLIGAQFQTVEVTASSPMSVHIPYLVIDEESGYVVNGTTLDFDGVGTVSLEILAPSNLNSTHFLLGELGRDTWSLRATNQSWTEWFSSSEFEQSPYAYIEHPVARENDSAYTVEDGALHSTGIIDGLNVFEWLELFADPDSGYNDRWGPFTLYDPVYMRAANFMQSELQVMGYDTQIHRYWISDFSYAVNVCGYKEGTTFPDEWLVLGAHLDIAEAGSPPGGGTHIGAHDNGAGVALILEAARGLAQFDHRRTIAVCFWSNEENGYDGVDRWIENIPSGVTL
;
A
#
# COMPACT_ATOMS: atom_id res chain seq x y z
N VAL A 1 -14.17 23.70 -19.16
CA VAL A 1 -15.25 24.24 -20.02
C VAL A 1 -16.20 23.09 -20.31
N ALA A 2 -17.34 23.01 -19.62
CA ALA A 2 -18.30 21.91 -19.79
C ALA A 2 -19.27 22.27 -20.93
N ASP A 3 -19.41 21.39 -21.93
CA ASP A 3 -20.36 21.54 -23.04
C ASP A 3 -21.79 21.34 -22.51
N LEU A 4 -22.51 22.45 -22.35
CA LEU A 4 -23.89 22.49 -21.85
C LEU A 4 -24.83 22.92 -22.99
N ASP A 5 -25.79 22.07 -23.34
CA ASP A 5 -26.88 22.45 -24.25
C ASP A 5 -28.14 22.79 -23.43
N ALA A 6 -28.70 23.97 -23.67
CA ALA A 6 -29.94 24.43 -23.03
C ALA A 6 -31.00 24.72 -24.10
N THR A 7 -32.18 24.12 -23.96
CA THR A 7 -33.33 24.40 -24.82
C THR A 7 -34.50 24.91 -23.98
N VAL A 8 -35.06 26.06 -24.37
CA VAL A 8 -36.21 26.68 -23.73
C VAL A 8 -37.42 26.55 -24.66
N LEU A 9 -38.42 25.80 -24.22
CA LEU A 9 -39.75 25.80 -24.85
C LEU A 9 -40.71 26.58 -23.95
N THR A 10 -41.80 27.08 -24.53
CA THR A 10 -42.65 28.14 -23.95
C THR A 10 -43.00 28.05 -22.44
N ASN A 11 -43.00 26.87 -21.81
CA ASN A 11 -43.17 26.72 -20.36
C ASN A 11 -42.21 25.71 -19.70
N GLU A 12 -41.14 25.28 -20.38
CA GLU A 12 -40.23 24.23 -19.92
C GLU A 12 -38.76 24.58 -20.22
N LEU A 13 -37.89 24.31 -19.24
CA LEU A 13 -36.44 24.41 -19.37
C LEU A 13 -35.84 23.00 -19.26
N VAL A 14 -35.12 22.58 -20.30
CA VAL A 14 -34.35 21.33 -20.30
C VAL A 14 -32.86 21.67 -20.44
N LEU A 15 -32.07 21.21 -19.47
CA LEU A 15 -30.61 21.32 -19.46
C LEU A 15 -30.01 19.94 -19.63
N LEU A 16 -29.14 19.79 -20.63
CA LEU A 16 -28.55 18.49 -20.98
C LEU A 16 -27.04 18.54 -20.77
N PHE A 17 -26.55 17.66 -19.89
CA PHE A 17 -25.13 17.56 -19.55
C PHE A 17 -24.51 16.43 -20.36
N ARG A 18 -23.86 16.76 -21.47
CA ARG A 18 -23.37 15.75 -22.44
C ARG A 18 -22.33 14.78 -21.85
N GLN A 19 -21.47 15.24 -20.93
CA GLN A 19 -20.42 14.41 -20.34
C GLN A 19 -20.96 13.34 -19.38
N THR A 20 -22.02 13.64 -18.62
CA THR A 20 -22.58 12.71 -17.62
C THR A 20 -23.84 12.00 -18.10
N ARG A 21 -24.28 12.25 -19.35
CA ARG A 21 -25.56 11.81 -19.93
C ARG A 21 -26.78 12.06 -19.02
N GLY A 22 -26.69 13.05 -18.14
CA GLY A 22 -27.77 13.49 -17.26
C GLY A 22 -28.58 14.63 -17.87
N TYR A 23 -29.83 14.77 -17.45
CA TYR A 23 -30.65 15.94 -17.77
C TYR A 23 -31.40 16.48 -16.57
N LEU A 24 -31.58 17.81 -16.56
CA LEU A 24 -32.43 18.55 -15.64
C LEU A 24 -33.65 19.06 -16.40
N TRP A 25 -34.85 18.80 -15.90
CA TRP A 25 -36.09 19.31 -16.47
C TRP A 25 -36.88 20.10 -15.42
N LEU A 26 -37.15 21.36 -15.73
CA LEU A 26 -37.93 22.26 -14.89
C LEU A 26 -39.22 22.66 -15.62
N ASN A 27 -40.37 22.36 -15.01
CA ASN A 27 -41.66 22.81 -15.51
C ASN A 27 -42.12 24.06 -14.74
N ALA A 28 -42.20 25.19 -15.45
CA ALA A 28 -42.47 26.49 -14.84
C ALA A 28 -43.93 26.68 -14.39
N ARG A 29 -44.86 25.79 -14.77
CA ARG A 29 -46.28 25.88 -14.35
C ARG A 29 -46.53 25.29 -12.98
N ASN A 30 -45.81 24.24 -12.61
CA ASN A 30 -46.00 23.51 -11.35
C ASN A 30 -44.75 23.52 -10.46
N TRP A 31 -43.65 24.14 -10.89
CA TRP A 31 -42.40 24.29 -10.14
C TRP A 31 -41.80 22.95 -9.68
N ILE A 32 -42.02 21.90 -10.47
CA ILE A 32 -41.45 20.58 -10.22
C ILE A 32 -40.13 20.48 -10.99
N LEU A 33 -39.06 20.15 -10.26
CA LEU A 33 -37.75 19.86 -10.81
C LEU A 33 -37.52 18.35 -10.87
N HIS A 34 -37.20 17.85 -12.05
CA HIS A 34 -36.79 16.46 -12.27
C HIS A 34 -35.31 16.43 -12.67
N ALA A 35 -34.52 15.60 -11.99
CA ALA A 35 -33.12 15.34 -12.32
C ALA A 35 -32.91 13.83 -12.44
N LEU A 36 -32.21 13.40 -13.49
CA LEU A 36 -31.83 12.00 -13.71
C LEU A 36 -30.36 11.94 -14.10
N THR A 37 -29.59 11.12 -13.38
CA THR A 37 -28.19 10.78 -13.68
C THR A 37 -28.13 9.32 -14.12
N SER A 38 -27.32 9.00 -15.13
CA SER A 38 -27.14 7.61 -15.55
C SER A 38 -26.10 6.93 -14.66
N ASP A 39 -26.54 6.29 -13.59
CA ASP A 39 -25.73 5.25 -12.93
C ASP A 39 -26.21 3.90 -13.46
N SER A 40 -25.40 3.26 -14.31
CA SER A 40 -25.58 1.86 -14.68
C SER A 40 -24.33 1.07 -14.33
N VAL A 41 -24.42 0.38 -13.20
CA VAL A 41 -23.70 -0.88 -12.92
C VAL A 41 -23.97 -1.85 -14.08
N SER A 42 -22.91 -2.43 -14.63
CA SER A 42 -23.03 -3.51 -15.60
C SER A 42 -23.33 -4.83 -14.88
N LEU A 43 -24.52 -5.39 -15.10
CA LEU A 43 -24.76 -6.82 -14.94
C LEU A 43 -25.44 -7.32 -16.22
N ARG A 44 -24.76 -8.25 -16.91
CA ARG A 44 -25.25 -8.97 -18.07
C ARG A 44 -26.43 -9.85 -17.66
N GLY A 45 -27.55 -9.74 -18.36
CA GLY A 45 -28.69 -10.66 -18.18
C GLY A 45 -29.93 -10.22 -18.96
N ALA A 46 -30.13 -10.86 -20.10
CA ALA A 46 -31.24 -10.77 -21.04
C ALA A 46 -32.68 -10.62 -20.47
N VAL A 47 -33.40 -9.68 -21.08
CA VAL A 47 -34.81 -9.71 -21.54
C VAL A 47 -35.93 -9.44 -20.52
N SER A 48 -36.77 -8.48 -20.96
CA SER A 48 -38.12 -8.12 -20.54
C SER A 48 -38.30 -7.65 -19.11
N GLU A 49 -38.29 -6.34 -18.91
CA GLU A 49 -39.32 -5.60 -18.17
C GLU A 49 -39.04 -4.09 -18.23
N ILE A 50 -40.09 -3.29 -18.42
CA ILE A 50 -40.06 -1.83 -18.36
C ILE A 50 -39.80 -1.43 -16.90
N PRO A 51 -38.69 -0.76 -16.53
CA PRO A 51 -38.52 -0.35 -15.14
C PRO A 51 -39.38 0.89 -14.88
N ALA A 52 -40.18 0.79 -13.83
CA ALA A 52 -41.11 1.80 -13.36
C ALA A 52 -40.42 3.13 -12.99
N TRP A 53 -41.18 4.21 -13.18
CA TRP A 53 -40.84 5.60 -12.88
C TRP A 53 -40.51 5.79 -11.39
N GLY A 54 -39.23 5.97 -11.06
CA GLY A 54 -38.78 6.36 -9.72
C GLY A 54 -38.99 7.86 -9.47
N ARG A 55 -39.89 8.21 -8.54
CA ARG A 55 -40.16 9.59 -8.12
C ARG A 55 -39.12 10.07 -7.11
N SER A 56 -38.26 11.00 -7.52
CA SER A 56 -37.62 11.94 -6.60
C SER A 56 -38.23 13.32 -6.80
N VAL A 57 -39.25 13.63 -6.01
CA VAL A 57 -39.94 14.94 -6.01
C VAL A 57 -39.49 15.68 -4.76
N LEU A 58 -38.58 16.66 -4.89
CA LEU A 58 -38.31 17.61 -3.81
C LEU A 58 -39.47 18.62 -3.76
N LYS A 59 -40.27 18.59 -2.69
CA LYS A 59 -41.24 19.65 -2.35
C LYS A 59 -40.59 20.63 -1.38
N LEU A 60 -40.44 21.88 -1.79
CA LEU A 60 -39.98 22.98 -0.91
C LEU A 60 -41.14 23.44 0.02
N PRO A 61 -40.88 23.76 1.30
CA PRO A 61 -41.93 24.14 2.24
C PRO A 61 -42.17 25.65 2.37
N CYS A 62 -43.40 25.93 2.81
CA CYS A 62 -43.91 27.08 3.57
C CYS A 62 -44.29 28.40 2.87
N SER A 63 -45.62 28.60 2.82
CA SER A 63 -46.35 29.77 3.34
C SER A 63 -45.73 31.17 3.16
N ALA A 64 -46.22 31.84 2.12
CA ALA A 64 -46.49 33.27 2.14
C ALA A 64 -47.72 33.51 1.24
N GLU A 65 -48.87 33.86 1.83
CA GLU A 65 -50.01 34.38 1.09
C GLU A 65 -49.61 35.71 0.44
N LEU A 66 -49.23 35.67 -0.84
CA LEU A 66 -49.08 36.84 -1.68
C LEU A 66 -50.36 37.01 -2.49
N ILE A 67 -51.14 37.99 -2.05
CA ILE A 67 -52.35 38.52 -2.66
C ILE A 67 -52.21 38.55 -4.19
N TYR A 68 -53.12 37.84 -4.84
CA TYR A 68 -53.25 37.74 -6.29
C TYR A 68 -53.75 39.09 -6.83
N SER A 69 -52.85 39.86 -7.43
CA SER A 69 -53.21 41.01 -8.28
C SER A 69 -52.88 40.65 -9.73
N GLN A 70 -53.92 40.41 -10.51
CA GLN A 70 -53.84 40.23 -11.96
C GLN A 70 -53.36 41.52 -12.60
N HIS A 71 -52.04 41.68 -12.76
CA HIS A 71 -51.37 42.38 -13.85
C HIS A 71 -49.87 42.40 -13.60
N GLN A 72 -49.16 41.35 -14.04
CA GLN A 72 -47.71 41.44 -14.19
C GLN A 72 -47.34 41.17 -15.65
N SER A 73 -46.81 42.23 -16.29
CA SER A 73 -46.19 42.21 -17.60
C SER A 73 -45.14 41.09 -17.70
N ALA A 74 -45.08 40.39 -18.83
CA ALA A 74 -44.12 39.32 -19.12
C ALA A 74 -42.64 39.71 -18.89
N SER A 75 -42.34 41.00 -18.76
CA SER A 75 -41.03 41.54 -18.35
C SER A 75 -40.67 41.21 -16.89
N MET A 76 -41.62 41.26 -15.95
CA MET A 76 -41.37 40.97 -14.52
C MET A 76 -41.07 39.50 -14.25
N THR A 77 -41.66 38.59 -15.03
CA THR A 77 -41.42 37.14 -14.91
C THR A 77 -40.01 36.76 -15.37
N ARG A 78 -39.47 37.43 -16.39
CA ARG A 78 -38.10 37.24 -16.88
C ARG A 78 -37.06 37.77 -15.88
N ALA A 79 -37.33 38.90 -15.24
CA ALA A 79 -36.44 39.44 -14.21
C ALA A 79 -36.37 38.54 -12.97
N ARG A 80 -37.51 37.98 -12.52
CA ARG A 80 -37.54 37.01 -11.41
C ARG A 80 -36.84 35.69 -11.75
N ALA A 81 -37.02 35.18 -12.96
CA ALA A 81 -36.30 34.00 -13.43
C ALA A 81 -34.78 34.25 -13.50
N ALA A 82 -34.36 35.41 -14.00
CA ALA A 82 -32.95 35.79 -14.03
C ALA A 82 -32.34 35.92 -12.62
N CYS A 83 -33.07 36.51 -11.66
CA CYS A 83 -32.64 36.56 -10.27
C CYS A 83 -32.54 35.17 -9.64
N LEU A 84 -33.49 34.26 -9.92
CA LEU A 84 -33.43 32.89 -9.39
C LEU A 84 -32.25 32.11 -9.98
N THR A 85 -31.97 32.27 -11.29
CA THR A 85 -30.78 31.70 -11.94
C THR A 85 -29.49 32.29 -11.37
N LEU A 86 -29.45 33.59 -11.08
CA LEU A 86 -28.31 34.24 -10.42
C LEU A 86 -28.09 33.73 -8.99
N VAL A 87 -29.15 33.45 -8.23
CA VAL A 87 -29.05 32.86 -6.88
C VAL A 87 -28.55 31.41 -6.96
N LEU A 88 -29.04 30.61 -7.92
CA LEU A 88 -28.56 29.25 -8.14
C LEU A 88 -27.11 29.21 -8.65
N LEU A 89 -26.71 30.16 -9.50
CA LEU A 89 -25.31 30.33 -9.91
C LEU A 89 -24.43 30.85 -8.76
N ALA A 90 -24.98 31.67 -7.86
CA ALA A 90 -24.27 32.13 -6.67
C ALA A 90 -24.00 30.97 -5.69
N THR A 91 -24.89 29.98 -5.58
CA THR A 91 -24.61 28.77 -4.78
C THR A 91 -23.51 27.89 -5.35
N THR A 92 -23.20 28.00 -6.65
CA THR A 92 -22.01 27.37 -7.26
C THR A 92 -20.73 28.19 -7.10
N LEU A 93 -20.83 29.43 -6.58
CA LEU A 93 -19.69 30.31 -6.29
C LEU A 93 -19.31 30.32 -4.80
N THR A 94 -20.09 29.65 -3.93
CA THR A 94 -19.73 29.40 -2.52
C THR A 94 -18.88 28.14 -2.31
N GLY A 95 -18.48 27.45 -3.39
CA GLY A 95 -17.48 26.38 -3.34
C GLY A 95 -16.10 26.90 -3.73
N CYS A 96 -15.18 26.92 -2.76
CA CYS A 96 -13.73 27.13 -2.92
C CYS A 96 -13.28 28.49 -3.49
N PHE A 97 -13.39 29.58 -2.72
CA PHE A 97 -12.40 30.67 -2.71
C PHE A 97 -12.54 31.45 -1.41
N SER A 98 -12.19 30.80 -0.30
CA SER A 98 -11.59 31.50 0.83
C SER A 98 -10.23 30.84 1.00
N PRO A 99 -9.11 31.55 0.81
CA PRO A 99 -7.95 31.20 1.60
C PRO A 99 -8.44 31.34 3.05
N GLU A 100 -8.40 30.27 3.82
CA GLU A 100 -8.36 30.49 5.26
C GLU A 100 -7.18 31.44 5.51
N PRO A 101 -7.38 32.52 6.29
CA PRO A 101 -6.32 33.46 6.53
C PRO A 101 -5.18 32.69 7.20
N ASP A 102 -4.06 32.54 6.49
CA ASP A 102 -2.79 31.95 6.93
C ASP A 102 -2.93 31.22 8.27
N ALA A 103 -3.49 29.99 8.26
CA ALA A 103 -3.41 29.15 9.43
C ALA A 103 -1.92 28.99 9.71
N GLU A 104 -1.42 29.67 10.74
CA GLU A 104 -0.01 29.67 11.08
C GLU A 104 0.40 28.21 11.27
N LEU A 105 1.34 27.74 10.46
CA LEU A 105 1.85 26.38 10.56
C LEU A 105 2.37 26.17 11.99
N ILE A 106 2.17 24.96 12.51
CA ILE A 106 2.72 24.56 13.80
C ILE A 106 4.23 24.79 13.79
N SER A 107 4.73 25.49 14.81
CA SER A 107 6.16 25.75 14.96
C SER A 107 6.92 24.43 15.14
N THR A 108 8.00 24.24 14.38
CA THR A 108 8.88 23.07 14.54
C THR A 108 9.65 23.09 15.85
N ASP A 109 9.84 24.28 16.45
CA ASP A 109 10.55 24.43 17.73
C ASP A 109 9.76 23.87 18.92
N ASP A 110 8.46 23.60 18.72
CA ASP A 110 7.58 23.04 19.74
C ASP A 110 7.65 21.51 19.82
N LEU A 111 8.44 20.85 18.96
CA LEU A 111 8.62 19.41 18.97
C LEU A 111 10.10 19.05 19.14
N THR A 112 10.39 18.17 20.10
CA THR A 112 11.72 17.62 20.33
C THR A 112 11.68 16.11 20.17
N ILE A 113 12.67 15.56 19.45
CA ILE A 113 12.82 14.13 19.19
C ILE A 113 14.12 13.66 19.83
N SER A 114 14.06 12.57 20.60
CA SER A 114 15.20 11.92 21.23
C SER A 114 15.24 10.45 20.82
N PRO A 115 16.41 9.86 20.53
CA PRO A 115 17.75 10.46 20.59
C PRO A 115 18.04 11.46 19.46
N GLU A 116 19.06 12.31 19.65
CA GLU A 116 19.46 13.36 18.69
C GLU A 116 19.78 12.81 17.29
N VAL A 117 20.29 11.57 17.21
CA VAL A 117 20.52 10.83 15.97
C VAL A 117 19.89 9.45 16.12
N LEU A 118 19.06 9.06 15.16
CA LEU A 118 18.49 7.70 15.14
C LEU A 118 19.42 6.73 14.43
N ILE A 119 19.35 5.47 14.79
CA ILE A 119 20.07 4.39 14.13
C ILE A 119 19.15 3.77 13.07
N GLY A 120 19.61 3.78 11.83
CA GLY A 120 18.88 3.22 10.69
C GLY A 120 18.79 1.70 10.73
N ALA A 121 17.78 1.14 10.05
CA ALA A 121 17.61 -0.29 9.82
C ALA A 121 17.33 -1.16 11.06
N GLN A 122 17.13 -0.57 12.24
CA GLN A 122 16.71 -1.27 13.46
C GLN A 122 15.57 -0.54 14.17
N PHE A 123 14.75 -1.29 14.92
CA PHE A 123 13.79 -0.69 15.84
C PHE A 123 14.52 -0.12 17.04
N GLN A 124 14.11 1.07 17.43
CA GLN A 124 14.64 1.75 18.60
C GLN A 124 13.57 2.63 19.24
N THR A 125 13.65 2.78 20.55
CA THR A 125 12.79 3.71 21.28
C THR A 125 13.13 5.14 20.88
N VAL A 126 12.10 5.86 20.43
CA VAL A 126 12.15 7.29 20.11
C VAL A 126 11.15 8.01 21.01
N GLU A 127 11.62 9.02 21.71
CA GLU A 127 10.78 9.88 22.53
C GLU A 127 10.44 11.14 21.74
N VAL A 128 9.15 11.39 21.57
CA VAL A 128 8.59 12.55 20.89
C VAL A 128 7.94 13.43 21.96
N THR A 129 8.50 14.63 22.17
CA THR A 129 8.03 15.58 23.20
C THR A 129 7.50 16.84 22.54
N ALA A 130 6.22 17.13 22.75
CA ALA A 130 5.58 18.36 22.30
C ALA A 130 5.46 19.37 23.44
N SER A 131 5.64 20.65 23.16
CA SER A 131 5.44 21.78 24.09
C SER A 131 4.09 22.50 23.90
N SER A 132 3.41 22.24 22.79
CA SER A 132 2.11 22.82 22.42
C SER A 132 1.18 21.76 21.81
N PRO A 133 -0.14 22.01 21.75
CA PRO A 133 -1.07 21.05 21.19
C PRO A 133 -0.86 20.84 19.68
N MET A 134 -0.67 19.60 19.25
CA MET A 134 -0.41 19.27 17.84
C MET A 134 -0.65 17.78 17.54
N SER A 135 -0.77 17.45 16.25
CA SER A 135 -0.69 16.07 15.75
C SER A 135 0.64 15.87 15.03
N VAL A 136 1.35 14.79 15.37
CA VAL A 136 2.64 14.44 14.77
C VAL A 136 2.51 13.13 14.02
N HIS A 137 2.69 13.15 12.70
CA HIS A 137 2.68 11.95 11.87
C HIS A 137 4.08 11.45 11.58
N ILE A 138 4.23 10.13 11.74
CA ILE A 138 5.47 9.39 11.59
C ILE A 138 5.28 8.44 10.40
N PRO A 139 5.72 8.80 9.19
CA PRO A 139 5.51 8.04 7.96
C PRO A 139 6.50 6.87 7.81
N TYR A 140 6.73 6.15 8.91
CA TYR A 140 7.68 5.04 9.02
C TYR A 140 7.04 3.85 9.73
N LEU A 141 7.75 2.73 9.74
CA LEU A 141 7.32 1.55 10.47
C LEU A 141 7.51 1.77 11.96
N VAL A 142 6.45 1.50 12.73
CA VAL A 142 6.46 1.57 14.20
C VAL A 142 5.91 0.30 14.79
N ILE A 143 6.36 -0.07 15.99
CA ILE A 143 5.70 -1.13 16.75
C ILE A 143 4.58 -0.49 17.56
N ASP A 144 3.36 -0.95 17.30
CA ASP A 144 2.18 -0.53 18.06
C ASP A 144 2.22 -1.18 19.45
N GLU A 145 2.22 -0.38 20.53
CA GLU A 145 2.36 -0.88 21.90
C GLU A 145 1.18 -1.76 22.35
N GLU A 146 -0.03 -1.51 21.83
CA GLU A 146 -1.23 -2.26 22.21
C GLU A 146 -1.24 -3.65 21.59
N SER A 147 -0.95 -3.74 20.29
CA SER A 147 -1.01 -4.99 19.54
C SER A 147 0.31 -5.73 19.42
N GLY A 148 1.44 -5.04 19.60
CA GLY A 148 2.79 -5.56 19.37
C GLY A 148 3.16 -5.73 17.89
N TYR A 149 2.29 -5.34 16.95
CA TYR A 149 2.56 -5.47 15.53
C TYR A 149 3.33 -4.29 14.97
N VAL A 150 4.13 -4.56 13.93
CA VAL A 150 4.68 -3.52 13.07
C VAL A 150 3.58 -2.94 12.19
N VAL A 151 3.36 -1.64 12.27
CA VAL A 151 2.39 -0.89 11.46
C VAL A 151 3.08 0.19 10.65
N ASN A 152 2.49 0.53 9.50
CA ASN A 152 2.99 1.60 8.65
C ASN A 152 2.26 2.90 8.95
N GLY A 153 3.01 3.91 9.38
CA GLY A 153 2.44 5.20 9.70
C GLY A 153 1.79 5.20 11.08
N THR A 154 2.08 6.20 11.89
CA THR A 154 1.29 6.51 13.09
C THR A 154 1.13 8.01 13.24
N THR A 155 0.03 8.43 13.86
CA THR A 155 -0.19 9.84 14.22
C THR A 155 -0.37 9.93 15.72
N LEU A 156 0.47 10.74 16.35
CA LEU A 156 0.46 11.02 17.78
C LEU A 156 -0.27 12.34 18.01
N ASP A 157 -1.30 12.32 18.86
CA ASP A 157 -2.04 13.52 19.25
C ASP A 157 -1.58 14.01 20.62
N PHE A 158 -1.14 15.26 20.68
CA PHE A 158 -0.74 15.94 21.92
C PHE A 158 -1.75 17.04 22.24
N ASP A 159 -2.51 16.89 23.33
CA ASP A 159 -3.46 17.93 23.80
C ASP A 159 -2.77 19.16 24.43
N GLY A 160 -1.44 19.13 24.53
CA GLY A 160 -0.60 20.14 25.18
C GLY A 160 0.81 19.61 25.41
N VAL A 161 1.48 20.04 26.49
CA VAL A 161 2.82 19.53 26.83
C VAL A 161 2.75 18.04 27.17
N GLY A 162 3.51 17.22 26.45
CA GLY A 162 3.52 15.78 26.65
C GLY A 162 4.68 15.09 25.96
N THR A 163 4.99 13.88 26.42
CA THR A 163 6.01 13.01 25.83
C THR A 163 5.38 11.67 25.56
N VAL A 164 5.59 11.14 24.36
CA VAL A 164 5.22 9.78 23.96
C VAL A 164 6.48 9.06 23.52
N SER A 165 6.65 7.83 24.00
CA SER A 165 7.71 6.93 23.56
C SER A 165 7.11 5.89 22.62
N LEU A 166 7.82 5.55 21.56
CA LEU A 166 7.43 4.49 20.65
C LEU A 166 8.66 3.86 20.01
N GLU A 167 8.54 2.63 19.50
CA GLU A 167 9.61 2.00 18.74
C GLU A 167 9.46 2.29 17.25
N ILE A 168 10.46 2.96 16.67
CA ILE A 168 10.45 3.36 15.25
C ILE A 168 11.60 2.64 14.54
N LEU A 169 11.32 2.15 13.33
CA LEU A 169 12.34 1.69 12.39
C LEU A 169 12.73 2.84 11.46
N ALA A 170 13.87 3.46 11.76
CA ALA A 170 14.44 4.50 10.91
C ALA A 170 14.92 3.90 9.56
N PRO A 171 14.86 4.69 8.46
CA PRO A 171 15.21 4.20 7.13
C PRO A 171 16.66 3.70 7.06
N SER A 172 16.90 2.67 6.24
CA SER A 172 18.21 2.01 6.12
C SER A 172 19.14 2.65 5.07
N ASN A 173 18.58 3.44 4.16
CA ASN A 173 19.28 4.00 3.00
C ASN A 173 19.18 5.53 2.91
N LEU A 174 18.67 6.18 3.96
CA LEU A 174 18.54 7.64 4.05
C LEU A 174 19.26 8.12 5.31
N ASN A 175 19.90 9.27 5.22
CA ASN A 175 20.60 9.89 6.35
C ASN A 175 19.66 10.74 7.23
N SER A 176 18.36 10.69 6.94
CA SER A 176 17.34 11.40 7.69
C SER A 176 15.99 10.69 7.67
N THR A 177 15.24 10.92 8.73
CA THR A 177 13.84 10.57 8.90
C THR A 177 13.02 11.85 8.99
N HIS A 178 11.72 11.78 8.76
CA HIS A 178 10.85 12.96 8.71
C HIS A 178 9.64 12.81 9.63
N PHE A 179 9.30 13.89 10.32
CA PHE A 179 8.09 13.98 11.15
C PHE A 179 7.23 15.09 10.58
N LEU A 180 5.95 14.82 10.33
CA LEU A 180 5.02 15.83 9.84
C LEU A 180 4.18 16.36 11.00
N LEU A 181 4.02 17.68 11.07
CA LEU A 181 3.32 18.36 12.16
C LEU A 181 2.08 19.04 11.59
N GLY A 182 0.96 18.89 12.28
CA GLY A 182 -0.32 19.47 11.91
C GLY A 182 -1.16 19.83 13.13
N GLU A 183 -2.30 20.46 12.88
CA GLU A 183 -3.26 20.80 13.93
C GLU A 183 -3.75 19.54 14.66
N LEU A 184 -4.03 19.69 15.96
CA LEU A 184 -4.52 18.63 16.83
C LEU A 184 -5.79 17.96 16.29
N GLY A 185 -5.82 16.62 16.35
CA GLY A 185 -6.93 15.80 15.89
C GLY A 185 -6.89 15.52 14.39
N ARG A 186 -5.75 15.75 13.74
CA ARG A 186 -5.57 15.49 12.32
C ARG A 186 -5.40 14.01 12.02
N ASP A 187 -6.29 13.47 11.21
CA ASP A 187 -6.30 12.06 10.80
C ASP A 187 -5.80 11.81 9.37
N THR A 188 -5.74 12.85 8.53
CA THR A 188 -5.52 12.72 7.09
C THR A 188 -4.26 13.44 6.63
N TRP A 189 -3.31 12.68 6.10
CA TRP A 189 -2.00 13.17 5.67
C TRP A 189 -1.81 12.92 4.18
N SER A 190 -1.77 13.99 3.39
CA SER A 190 -1.37 13.91 1.98
C SER A 190 0.12 13.64 1.96
N LEU A 191 0.53 12.45 1.54
CA LEU A 191 1.93 12.04 1.45
C LEU A 191 2.41 12.04 0.00
N ARG A 192 3.73 12.15 -0.17
CA ARG A 192 4.41 12.02 -1.46
C ARG A 192 4.01 10.75 -2.21
N ALA A 193 4.11 10.79 -3.54
CA ALA A 193 4.01 9.59 -4.35
C ALA A 193 5.17 8.61 -4.03
N THR A 194 4.92 7.30 -4.18
CA THR A 194 5.91 6.25 -3.86
C THR A 194 7.22 6.41 -4.64
N ASN A 195 7.15 6.92 -5.88
CA ASN A 195 8.30 7.14 -6.77
C ASN A 195 8.95 8.54 -6.64
N GLN A 196 8.47 9.39 -5.72
CA GLN A 196 8.97 10.74 -5.50
C GLN A 196 9.85 10.76 -4.24
N SER A 197 11.01 11.45 -4.27
CA SER A 197 11.85 11.56 -3.06
C SER A 197 11.27 12.54 -2.04
N TRP A 198 11.69 12.45 -0.77
CA TRP A 198 11.30 13.41 0.27
C TRP A 198 11.72 14.85 -0.09
N THR A 199 12.98 15.05 -0.50
CA THR A 199 13.51 16.37 -0.88
C THR A 199 12.74 16.97 -2.06
N GLU A 200 12.42 16.15 -3.07
CA GLU A 200 11.61 16.59 -4.22
C GLU A 200 10.20 17.00 -3.80
N TRP A 201 9.58 16.23 -2.90
CA TRP A 201 8.24 16.51 -2.43
C TRP A 201 8.18 17.79 -1.59
N PHE A 202 9.08 17.96 -0.61
CA PHE A 202 9.13 19.18 0.21
C PHE A 202 9.43 20.45 -0.60
N SER A 203 10.10 20.30 -1.75
CA SER A 203 10.39 21.41 -2.68
C SER A 203 9.29 21.65 -3.73
N SER A 204 8.18 20.90 -3.66
CA SER A 204 7.13 20.97 -4.66
C SER A 204 6.06 21.99 -4.28
N SER A 205 5.39 22.56 -5.30
CA SER A 205 4.24 23.45 -5.09
C SER A 205 3.06 22.75 -4.42
N GLU A 206 3.03 21.41 -4.46
CA GLU A 206 2.05 20.59 -3.74
C GLU A 206 2.26 20.69 -2.24
N PHE A 207 3.51 20.56 -1.78
CA PHE A 207 3.85 20.66 -0.36
C PHE A 207 3.80 22.10 0.15
N GLU A 208 4.16 23.10 -0.66
CA GLU A 208 4.05 24.52 -0.29
C GLU A 208 2.60 24.93 0.07
N GLN A 209 1.60 24.25 -0.50
CA GLN A 209 0.19 24.46 -0.20
C GLN A 209 -0.32 23.53 0.91
N SER A 210 0.53 22.65 1.44
CA SER A 210 0.14 21.70 2.48
C SER A 210 0.01 22.42 3.82
N PRO A 211 -0.99 22.04 4.65
CA PRO A 211 -1.16 22.62 5.97
C PRO A 211 -0.25 21.95 7.01
N TYR A 212 0.95 21.48 6.62
CA TYR A 212 1.88 20.76 7.49
C TYR A 212 3.22 21.47 7.57
N ALA A 213 3.80 21.47 8.76
CA ALA A 213 5.23 21.64 8.93
C ALA A 213 5.91 20.25 8.91
N TYR A 214 7.23 20.22 8.75
CA TYR A 214 7.99 18.98 8.88
C TYR A 214 9.29 19.22 9.64
N ILE A 215 9.76 18.17 10.32
CA ILE A 215 11.10 18.11 10.90
C ILE A 215 11.88 17.02 10.17
N GLU A 216 13.03 17.39 9.65
CA GLU A 216 14.05 16.44 9.20
C GLU A 216 14.96 16.11 10.39
N HIS A 217 15.03 14.83 10.76
CA HIS A 217 15.76 14.35 11.91
C HIS A 217 16.86 13.37 11.46
N PRO A 218 18.11 13.51 11.92
CA PRO A 218 19.24 12.78 11.36
C PRO A 218 19.19 11.28 11.71
N VAL A 219 19.64 10.47 10.76
CA VAL A 219 19.76 9.02 10.87
C VAL A 219 21.19 8.63 10.52
N ALA A 220 21.82 7.83 11.37
CA ALA A 220 23.10 7.20 11.12
C ALA A 220 22.91 5.70 10.92
N ARG A 221 23.57 5.14 9.90
CA ARG A 221 23.69 3.69 9.75
C ARG A 221 25.02 3.26 10.37
N GLU A 222 24.93 2.45 11.40
CA GLU A 222 26.11 1.82 12.01
C GLU A 222 26.61 0.68 11.13
N ASN A 223 27.91 0.41 11.20
CA ASN A 223 28.54 -0.74 10.53
C ASN A 223 29.05 -1.69 11.60
N ASP A 224 29.01 -2.99 11.33
CA ASP A 224 29.69 -3.96 12.18
C ASP A 224 31.22 -3.83 12.03
N SER A 225 31.86 -3.47 13.14
CA SER A 225 33.32 -3.32 13.26
C SER A 225 34.12 -4.60 12.99
N ALA A 226 33.48 -5.77 12.96
CA ALA A 226 34.11 -7.04 12.63
C ALA A 226 34.50 -7.13 11.14
N TYR A 227 33.90 -6.31 10.28
CA TYR A 227 34.09 -6.35 8.83
C TYR A 227 34.80 -5.10 8.32
N THR A 228 35.57 -5.26 7.24
CA THR A 228 36.13 -4.13 6.49
C THR A 228 35.13 -3.58 5.49
N VAL A 229 35.38 -2.38 4.94
CA VAL A 229 34.53 -1.82 3.88
C VAL A 229 34.57 -2.73 2.64
N GLU A 230 35.74 -3.31 2.35
CA GLU A 230 35.95 -4.27 1.27
C GLU A 230 35.17 -5.56 1.49
N ASP A 231 35.02 -6.00 2.75
CA ASP A 231 34.22 -7.17 3.13
C ASP A 231 32.71 -6.86 3.26
N GLY A 232 32.27 -5.65 2.88
CA GLY A 232 30.86 -5.29 2.88
C GLY A 232 30.31 -4.68 4.17
N ALA A 233 31.16 -4.14 5.05
CA ALA A 233 30.74 -3.52 6.32
C ALA A 233 29.65 -2.44 6.20
N LEU A 234 29.53 -1.77 5.03
CA LEU A 234 28.47 -0.79 4.77
C LEU A 234 27.06 -1.41 4.68
N HIS A 235 26.99 -2.74 4.63
CA HIS A 235 25.77 -3.51 4.45
C HIS A 235 25.59 -4.58 5.53
N SER A 236 26.32 -4.52 6.65
CA SER A 236 26.36 -5.56 7.69
C SER A 236 25.36 -5.40 8.83
N THR A 237 24.50 -4.37 8.77
CA THR A 237 23.57 -4.04 9.85
C THR A 237 22.15 -3.87 9.34
N GLY A 238 21.22 -4.22 10.22
CA GLY A 238 19.78 -4.10 10.04
C GLY A 238 19.03 -5.38 10.38
N ILE A 239 17.70 -5.30 10.39
CA ILE A 239 16.83 -6.49 10.53
C ILE A 239 17.04 -7.46 9.36
N ILE A 240 17.25 -6.91 8.17
CA ILE A 240 17.60 -7.58 6.91
C ILE A 240 18.77 -6.76 6.34
N ASP A 241 19.90 -7.40 6.09
CA ASP A 241 21.11 -6.71 5.66
C ASP A 241 21.75 -7.35 4.42
N GLY A 242 22.50 -6.54 3.67
CA GLY A 242 23.02 -6.95 2.36
C GLY A 242 24.24 -7.86 2.47
N LEU A 243 24.97 -7.82 3.59
CA LEU A 243 26.11 -8.69 3.82
C LEU A 243 25.63 -10.12 4.04
N ASN A 244 24.62 -10.36 4.88
CA ASN A 244 24.03 -11.67 5.08
C ASN A 244 23.44 -12.24 3.78
N VAL A 245 22.76 -11.41 2.96
CA VAL A 245 22.32 -11.84 1.62
C VAL A 245 23.50 -12.28 0.75
N PHE A 246 24.61 -11.55 0.79
CA PHE A 246 25.81 -11.92 0.04
C PHE A 246 26.45 -13.21 0.56
N GLU A 247 26.54 -13.41 1.88
CA GLU A 247 27.08 -14.62 2.49
C GLU A 247 26.21 -15.86 2.16
N TRP A 248 24.88 -15.72 2.17
CA TRP A 248 23.99 -16.77 1.70
C TRP A 248 24.25 -17.10 0.23
N LEU A 249 24.39 -16.09 -0.62
CA LEU A 249 24.65 -16.29 -2.04
C LEU A 249 26.00 -16.98 -2.27
N GLU A 250 27.07 -16.57 -1.57
CA GLU A 250 28.37 -17.23 -1.62
C GLU A 250 28.27 -18.70 -1.25
N LEU A 251 27.52 -19.05 -0.20
CA LEU A 251 27.31 -20.45 0.20
C LEU A 251 26.71 -21.30 -0.93
N PHE A 252 25.71 -20.78 -1.65
CA PHE A 252 25.08 -21.51 -2.77
C PHE A 252 25.89 -21.44 -4.07
N ALA A 253 26.75 -20.43 -4.22
CA ALA A 253 27.56 -20.21 -5.40
C ALA A 253 28.92 -20.91 -5.34
N ASP A 254 29.42 -21.22 -4.15
CA ASP A 254 30.69 -21.93 -3.93
C ASP A 254 30.64 -23.32 -4.59
N PRO A 255 31.52 -23.61 -5.57
CA PRO A 255 31.62 -24.91 -6.24
C PRO A 255 31.91 -26.09 -5.30
N ASP A 256 32.45 -25.82 -4.11
CA ASP A 256 32.81 -26.84 -3.13
C ASP A 256 31.75 -27.03 -2.02
N SER A 257 30.66 -26.24 -2.05
CA SER A 257 29.55 -26.31 -1.06
C SER A 257 28.73 -27.60 -1.14
N GLY A 258 28.68 -28.19 -2.33
CA GLY A 258 27.79 -29.31 -2.64
C GLY A 258 26.33 -28.91 -2.89
N TYR A 259 26.02 -27.61 -2.99
CA TYR A 259 24.68 -27.10 -3.35
C TYR A 259 24.55 -26.75 -4.84
N ASN A 260 25.60 -26.96 -5.62
CA ASN A 260 25.59 -26.87 -7.08
C ASN A 260 24.84 -28.06 -7.69
N ASP A 261 24.55 -27.99 -8.99
CA ASP A 261 23.86 -29.05 -9.76
C ASP A 261 22.48 -29.41 -9.21
N ARG A 262 21.86 -28.51 -8.45
CA ARG A 262 20.49 -28.62 -7.92
C ARG A 262 19.44 -28.43 -9.03
N TRP A 263 19.64 -29.08 -10.17
CA TRP A 263 18.68 -29.11 -11.26
C TRP A 263 17.32 -29.61 -10.76
N GLY A 264 16.25 -29.31 -11.50
CA GLY A 264 14.91 -29.81 -11.19
C GLY A 264 14.97 -31.29 -10.79
N PRO A 265 14.35 -31.71 -9.68
CA PRO A 265 14.58 -33.01 -9.10
C PRO A 265 14.13 -34.11 -10.08
N PHE A 266 15.05 -34.95 -10.54
CA PHE A 266 14.73 -36.05 -11.46
C PHE A 266 13.92 -37.17 -10.78
N THR A 267 13.88 -37.18 -9.45
CA THR A 267 13.06 -38.08 -8.63
C THR A 267 12.62 -37.36 -7.35
N LEU A 268 11.62 -37.90 -6.65
CA LEU A 268 11.17 -37.38 -5.33
C LEU A 268 12.24 -37.35 -4.23
N TYR A 269 13.37 -38.04 -4.46
CA TYR A 269 14.48 -38.18 -3.51
C TYR A 269 15.83 -37.98 -4.21
N ASP A 270 15.88 -37.08 -5.20
CA ASP A 270 17.13 -36.76 -5.88
C ASP A 270 18.19 -36.32 -4.84
N PRO A 271 19.34 -37.01 -4.74
CA PRO A 271 20.27 -36.80 -3.64
C PRO A 271 20.96 -35.43 -3.69
N VAL A 272 21.11 -34.83 -4.88
CA VAL A 272 21.74 -33.52 -5.04
C VAL A 272 20.74 -32.45 -4.62
N TYR A 273 19.53 -32.49 -5.19
CA TYR A 273 18.48 -31.53 -4.84
C TYR A 273 18.07 -31.63 -3.36
N MET A 274 17.91 -32.85 -2.84
CA MET A 274 17.54 -33.09 -1.45
C MET A 274 18.58 -32.58 -0.45
N ARG A 275 19.87 -32.48 -0.82
CA ARG A 275 20.87 -31.88 0.06
C ARG A 275 20.55 -30.41 0.32
N ALA A 276 20.27 -29.65 -0.74
CA ALA A 276 19.85 -28.26 -0.62
C ALA A 276 18.51 -28.17 0.11
N ALA A 277 17.49 -28.94 -0.28
CA ALA A 277 16.18 -28.89 0.36
C ALA A 277 16.22 -29.20 1.88
N ASN A 278 17.01 -30.18 2.31
CA ASN A 278 17.18 -30.51 3.72
C ASN A 278 17.95 -29.42 4.49
N PHE A 279 18.93 -28.77 3.85
CA PHE A 279 19.61 -27.61 4.42
C PHE A 279 18.62 -26.47 4.64
N MET A 280 17.86 -26.08 3.63
CA MET A 280 16.82 -25.05 3.72
C MET A 280 15.80 -25.35 4.81
N GLN A 281 15.35 -26.61 4.91
CA GLN A 281 14.43 -27.06 5.94
C GLN A 281 15.01 -26.82 7.35
N SER A 282 16.29 -27.13 7.54
CA SER A 282 16.97 -26.98 8.81
C SER A 282 17.15 -25.51 9.18
N GLU A 283 17.57 -24.67 8.23
CA GLU A 283 17.74 -23.23 8.45
C GLU A 283 16.43 -22.55 8.83
N LEU A 284 15.36 -22.79 8.07
CA LEU A 284 14.03 -22.27 8.39
C LEU A 284 13.53 -22.76 9.75
N GLN A 285 13.81 -24.02 10.12
CA GLN A 285 13.43 -24.55 11.42
C GLN A 285 14.19 -23.88 12.56
N VAL A 286 15.49 -23.61 12.38
CA VAL A 286 16.32 -22.85 13.34
C VAL A 286 15.80 -21.42 13.49
N MET A 287 15.34 -20.81 12.40
CA MET A 287 14.68 -19.49 12.42
C MET A 287 13.30 -19.52 13.11
N GLY A 288 12.74 -20.69 13.40
CA GLY A 288 11.48 -20.83 14.13
C GLY A 288 10.23 -21.00 13.25
N TYR A 289 10.39 -21.33 11.97
CA TYR A 289 9.28 -21.73 11.10
C TYR A 289 8.90 -23.21 11.31
N ASP A 290 7.63 -23.55 11.15
CA ASP A 290 7.18 -24.95 10.97
C ASP A 290 7.49 -25.39 9.54
N THR A 291 8.43 -26.32 9.36
CA THR A 291 8.99 -26.62 8.05
C THR A 291 8.53 -27.94 7.48
N GLN A 292 8.24 -27.93 6.18
CA GLN A 292 7.71 -29.07 5.44
C GLN A 292 8.40 -29.20 4.08
N ILE A 293 8.77 -30.43 3.74
CA ILE A 293 9.20 -30.77 2.38
C ILE A 293 8.02 -31.40 1.65
N HIS A 294 7.45 -30.65 0.71
CA HIS A 294 6.35 -31.07 -0.13
C HIS A 294 6.87 -31.83 -1.34
N ARG A 295 6.31 -33.01 -1.62
CA ARG A 295 6.75 -33.89 -2.71
C ARG A 295 5.58 -34.20 -3.63
N TYR A 296 5.76 -33.89 -4.91
CA TYR A 296 4.73 -34.03 -5.93
C TYR A 296 5.23 -34.94 -7.05
N TRP A 297 4.50 -36.02 -7.26
CA TRP A 297 4.64 -36.83 -8.45
C TRP A 297 3.72 -36.27 -9.54
N ILE A 298 4.31 -35.83 -10.65
CA ILE A 298 3.59 -35.16 -11.74
C ILE A 298 3.41 -36.14 -12.90
N SER A 299 4.49 -36.83 -13.27
CA SER A 299 4.47 -37.95 -14.23
C SER A 299 5.68 -38.87 -14.00
N ASP A 300 5.82 -39.93 -14.78
CA ASP A 300 7.00 -40.83 -14.72
C ASP A 300 8.34 -40.11 -14.96
N PHE A 301 8.30 -38.92 -15.58
CA PHE A 301 9.48 -38.13 -15.95
C PHE A 301 9.48 -36.71 -15.36
N SER A 302 8.50 -36.34 -14.54
CA SER A 302 8.45 -35.02 -13.89
C SER A 302 8.06 -35.16 -12.42
N TYR A 303 8.84 -34.52 -11.57
CA TYR A 303 8.70 -34.50 -10.13
C TYR A 303 8.94 -33.08 -9.64
N ALA A 304 8.31 -32.73 -8.52
CA ALA A 304 8.62 -31.50 -7.80
C ALA A 304 8.81 -31.77 -6.31
N VAL A 305 9.79 -31.10 -5.71
CA VAL A 305 10.12 -31.16 -4.29
C VAL A 305 10.30 -29.74 -3.79
N ASN A 306 9.32 -29.20 -3.08
CA ASN A 306 9.44 -27.86 -2.50
C ASN A 306 9.80 -27.96 -1.03
N VAL A 307 10.46 -26.93 -0.51
CA VAL A 307 10.68 -26.76 0.93
C VAL A 307 10.05 -25.46 1.39
N CYS A 308 9.14 -25.56 2.34
CA CYS A 308 8.40 -24.43 2.88
C CYS A 308 8.53 -24.34 4.40
N GLY A 309 8.51 -23.14 4.94
CA GLY A 309 8.41 -22.82 6.34
C GLY A 309 7.20 -21.93 6.60
N TYR A 310 6.44 -22.24 7.65
CA TYR A 310 5.22 -21.52 8.01
C TYR A 310 5.37 -20.93 9.41
N LYS A 311 5.17 -19.63 9.55
CA LYS A 311 5.05 -18.95 10.85
C LYS A 311 3.61 -18.50 10.99
N GLU A 312 2.86 -19.20 11.83
CA GLU A 312 1.41 -19.01 12.01
C GLU A 312 1.09 -17.57 12.45
N GLY A 313 0.10 -16.97 11.79
CA GLY A 313 -0.41 -15.66 12.13
C GLY A 313 -1.31 -15.69 13.36
N THR A 314 -1.25 -14.64 14.17
CA THR A 314 -1.97 -14.57 15.45
C THR A 314 -3.42 -14.10 15.33
N THR A 315 -3.80 -13.45 14.22
CA THR A 315 -5.14 -12.87 14.03
C THR A 315 -5.91 -13.56 12.90
N PHE A 316 -5.22 -13.84 11.79
CA PHE A 316 -5.75 -14.44 10.58
C PHE A 316 -4.81 -15.59 10.14
N PRO A 317 -4.77 -16.71 10.88
CA PRO A 317 -3.86 -17.82 10.58
C PRO A 317 -4.12 -18.46 9.20
N ASP A 318 -5.36 -18.35 8.70
CA ASP A 318 -5.76 -18.86 7.39
C ASP A 318 -5.52 -17.84 6.25
N GLU A 319 -5.04 -16.63 6.54
CA GLU A 319 -4.60 -15.68 5.52
C GLU A 319 -3.07 -15.70 5.44
N TRP A 320 -2.52 -16.06 4.28
CA TRP A 320 -1.09 -16.34 4.12
C TRP A 320 -0.43 -15.30 3.23
N LEU A 321 0.64 -14.68 3.73
CA LEU A 321 1.56 -13.89 2.92
C LEU A 321 2.73 -14.76 2.49
N VAL A 322 2.86 -14.97 1.18
CA VAL A 322 3.85 -15.92 0.63
C VAL A 322 5.07 -15.17 0.11
N LEU A 323 6.25 -15.53 0.62
CA LEU A 323 7.54 -15.17 0.08
C LEU A 323 8.15 -16.41 -0.56
N GLY A 324 8.73 -16.28 -1.76
CA GLY A 324 9.37 -17.43 -2.37
C GLY A 324 10.34 -17.13 -3.49
N ALA A 325 11.16 -18.14 -3.76
CA ALA A 325 12.18 -18.17 -4.80
C ALA A 325 12.31 -19.63 -5.26
N HIS A 326 12.52 -19.88 -6.55
CA HIS A 326 12.86 -21.24 -6.95
C HIS A 326 14.30 -21.58 -6.56
N LEU A 327 14.49 -22.78 -6.02
CA LEU A 327 15.75 -23.33 -5.55
C LEU A 327 16.46 -24.12 -6.65
N ASP A 328 15.71 -24.69 -7.60
CA ASP A 328 16.32 -25.38 -8.72
C ASP A 328 17.06 -24.42 -9.65
N ILE A 329 17.97 -25.00 -10.44
CA ILE A 329 18.73 -24.28 -11.46
C ILE A 329 18.50 -24.92 -12.82
N ALA A 330 18.58 -24.15 -13.89
CA ALA A 330 18.53 -24.68 -15.25
C ALA A 330 19.64 -25.69 -15.54
N GLU A 331 19.26 -26.85 -16.07
CA GLU A 331 20.16 -27.93 -16.51
C GLU A 331 21.18 -27.45 -17.54
N ALA A 332 22.46 -27.82 -17.38
CA ALA A 332 23.48 -27.46 -18.34
C ALA A 332 23.14 -27.95 -19.77
N GLY A 333 23.04 -27.01 -20.70
CA GLY A 333 22.59 -27.21 -22.08
C GLY A 333 21.12 -26.89 -22.35
N SER A 334 20.32 -26.51 -21.34
CA SER A 334 18.90 -26.17 -21.53
C SER A 334 18.70 -24.79 -22.19
N PRO A 335 17.67 -24.62 -23.04
CA PRO A 335 17.28 -23.29 -23.55
C PRO A 335 16.72 -22.39 -22.43
N PRO A 336 16.75 -21.05 -22.58
CA PRO A 336 17.35 -20.28 -23.67
C PRO A 336 18.85 -19.97 -23.46
N GLY A 337 19.35 -20.06 -22.22
CA GLY A 337 20.68 -19.58 -21.80
C GLY A 337 21.78 -20.63 -21.72
N GLY A 338 21.47 -21.92 -21.95
CA GLY A 338 22.42 -23.03 -21.82
C GLY A 338 22.57 -23.58 -20.41
N GLY A 339 21.71 -23.18 -19.47
CA GLY A 339 21.73 -23.58 -18.06
C GLY A 339 23.08 -23.39 -17.36
N THR A 340 23.20 -23.95 -16.14
CA THR A 340 24.41 -23.77 -15.32
C THR A 340 24.51 -24.84 -14.23
N HIS A 341 25.71 -24.98 -13.69
CA HIS A 341 26.00 -25.80 -12.51
C HIS A 341 25.80 -25.02 -11.20
N ILE A 342 25.92 -23.69 -11.24
CA ILE A 342 25.97 -22.85 -10.03
C ILE A 342 24.62 -22.17 -9.75
N GLY A 343 24.03 -21.56 -10.77
CA GLY A 343 22.77 -20.82 -10.65
C GLY A 343 22.83 -19.68 -9.65
N ALA A 344 23.94 -18.94 -9.59
CA ALA A 344 24.13 -17.86 -8.62
C ALA A 344 23.10 -16.74 -8.81
N HIS A 345 22.94 -16.23 -10.03
CA HIS A 345 21.94 -15.21 -10.31
C HIS A 345 20.54 -15.81 -10.44
N ASP A 346 20.43 -16.90 -11.19
CA ASP A 346 19.18 -17.59 -11.50
C ASP A 346 19.18 -18.99 -10.84
N ASN A 347 18.60 -19.17 -9.65
CA ASN A 347 17.99 -18.14 -8.79
C ASN A 347 18.54 -18.13 -7.36
N GLY A 348 19.84 -18.43 -7.22
CA GLY A 348 20.55 -18.35 -5.94
C GLY A 348 20.43 -16.99 -5.26
N ALA A 349 20.42 -15.90 -6.03
CA ALA A 349 20.27 -14.54 -5.51
C ALA A 349 18.87 -14.32 -4.89
N GLY A 350 17.82 -14.83 -5.54
CA GLY A 350 16.47 -14.82 -4.97
C GLY A 350 16.38 -15.69 -3.72
N VAL A 351 16.97 -16.88 -3.75
CA VAL A 351 17.03 -17.79 -2.57
C VAL A 351 17.69 -17.09 -1.39
N ALA A 352 18.85 -16.46 -1.60
CA ALA A 352 19.60 -15.73 -0.58
C ALA A 352 18.80 -14.58 0.03
N LEU A 353 18.13 -13.78 -0.82
CA LEU A 353 17.29 -12.68 -0.36
C LEU A 353 16.10 -13.18 0.48
N ILE A 354 15.42 -14.24 0.04
CA ILE A 354 14.26 -14.79 0.75
C ILE A 354 14.68 -15.44 2.08
N LEU A 355 15.83 -16.10 2.15
CA LEU A 355 16.39 -16.61 3.42
C LEU A 355 16.63 -15.49 4.43
N GLU A 356 17.26 -14.40 3.99
CA GLU A 356 17.53 -13.28 4.88
C GLU A 356 16.24 -12.54 5.28
N ALA A 357 15.30 -12.39 4.36
CA ALA A 357 13.98 -11.87 4.69
C ALA A 357 13.24 -12.77 5.71
N ALA A 358 13.33 -14.09 5.56
CA ALA A 358 12.74 -15.05 6.49
C ALA A 358 13.35 -14.91 7.90
N ARG A 359 14.68 -14.76 8.00
CA ARG A 359 15.40 -14.49 9.25
C ARG A 359 14.94 -13.18 9.90
N GLY A 360 14.81 -12.12 9.11
CA GLY A 360 14.30 -10.83 9.56
C GLY A 360 12.88 -10.90 10.11
N LEU A 361 11.96 -11.50 9.33
CA LEU A 361 10.55 -11.61 9.67
C LEU A 361 10.27 -12.56 10.85
N ALA A 362 11.12 -13.55 11.08
CA ALA A 362 10.94 -14.51 12.17
C ALA A 362 10.93 -13.86 13.57
N GLN A 363 11.55 -12.69 13.69
CA GLN A 363 11.71 -11.93 14.94
C GLN A 363 10.40 -11.29 15.42
N PHE A 364 9.37 -11.21 14.58
CA PHE A 364 8.11 -10.54 14.88
C PHE A 364 6.93 -11.48 14.82
N ASP A 365 5.90 -11.22 15.62
CA ASP A 365 4.60 -11.84 15.40
C ASP A 365 3.84 -11.11 14.28
N HIS A 366 3.09 -11.88 13.50
CA HIS A 366 2.40 -11.39 12.32
C HIS A 366 0.90 -11.61 12.47
N ARG A 367 0.09 -10.68 11.98
CA ARG A 367 -1.37 -10.87 11.95
C ARG A 367 -1.77 -12.03 11.06
N ARG A 368 -1.05 -12.22 9.95
CA ARG A 368 -1.24 -13.24 8.92
C ARG A 368 -0.12 -14.25 8.99
N THR A 369 -0.37 -15.47 8.55
CA THR A 369 0.68 -16.48 8.46
C THR A 369 1.69 -16.07 7.40
N ILE A 370 2.97 -16.13 7.74
CA ILE A 370 4.05 -15.95 6.76
C ILE A 370 4.45 -17.34 6.26
N ALA A 371 4.29 -17.56 4.95
CA ALA A 371 4.75 -18.76 4.28
C ALA A 371 6.00 -18.42 3.47
N VAL A 372 7.14 -19.02 3.82
CA VAL A 372 8.39 -18.90 3.08
C VAL A 372 8.61 -20.19 2.33
N CYS A 373 8.67 -20.15 1.00
CA CYS A 373 8.75 -21.34 0.19
C CYS A 373 9.81 -21.26 -0.89
N PHE A 374 10.53 -22.37 -1.04
CA PHE A 374 11.50 -22.56 -2.09
C PHE A 374 11.04 -23.66 -3.03
N TRP A 375 10.84 -23.26 -4.29
CA TRP A 375 10.20 -24.10 -5.31
C TRP A 375 11.23 -24.93 -6.07
N SER A 376 10.85 -26.10 -6.51
CA SER A 376 11.61 -26.85 -7.53
C SER A 376 10.93 -26.76 -8.88
N ASN A 377 11.67 -27.14 -9.92
CA ASN A 377 11.14 -27.37 -11.25
C ASN A 377 10.45 -26.12 -11.85
N GLU A 378 10.95 -24.94 -11.49
CA GLU A 378 10.55 -23.68 -12.13
C GLU A 378 11.02 -23.70 -13.59
N GLU A 379 12.27 -24.11 -13.79
CA GLU A 379 13.02 -24.08 -15.05
C GLU A 379 12.43 -25.03 -16.11
N ASN A 380 11.62 -25.98 -15.66
CA ASN A 380 10.96 -27.00 -16.48
C ASN A 380 9.44 -26.76 -16.63
N GLY A 381 8.93 -25.60 -16.18
CA GLY A 381 7.54 -25.19 -16.43
C GLY A 381 6.71 -24.91 -15.17
N TYR A 382 7.30 -24.33 -14.12
CA TYR A 382 6.59 -23.88 -12.89
C TYR A 382 5.92 -24.98 -12.07
N ASP A 383 6.26 -26.24 -12.34
CA ASP A 383 5.62 -27.42 -11.76
C ASP A 383 5.61 -27.41 -10.23
N GLY A 384 6.67 -26.92 -9.57
CA GLY A 384 6.72 -26.86 -8.10
C GLY A 384 5.69 -25.90 -7.51
N VAL A 385 5.65 -24.66 -7.99
CA VAL A 385 4.72 -23.66 -7.44
C VAL A 385 3.28 -24.00 -7.79
N ASP A 386 3.01 -24.47 -9.01
CA ASP A 386 1.67 -24.86 -9.44
C ASP A 386 1.11 -25.98 -8.56
N ARG A 387 1.91 -27.03 -8.31
CA ARG A 387 1.51 -28.12 -7.42
C ARG A 387 1.34 -27.68 -5.99
N TRP A 388 2.14 -26.75 -5.50
CA TRP A 388 1.93 -26.22 -4.16
C TRP A 388 0.63 -25.43 -4.05
N ILE A 389 0.31 -24.56 -5.01
CA ILE A 389 -0.95 -23.80 -5.05
C ILE A 389 -2.16 -24.74 -5.07
N GLU A 390 -2.12 -25.79 -5.88
CA GLU A 390 -3.19 -26.80 -5.94
C GLU A 390 -3.40 -27.58 -4.63
N ASN A 391 -2.39 -27.61 -3.75
CA ASN A 391 -2.38 -28.37 -2.51
C ASN A 391 -2.40 -27.48 -1.25
N ILE A 392 -2.64 -26.18 -1.39
CA ILE A 392 -2.90 -25.29 -0.25
C ILE A 392 -4.09 -25.84 0.55
N PRO A 393 -4.00 -25.90 1.90
CA PRO A 393 -5.10 -26.39 2.72
C PRO A 393 -6.42 -25.67 2.44
N SER A 394 -7.52 -26.43 2.42
CA SER A 394 -8.85 -25.84 2.21
C SER A 394 -9.16 -24.80 3.29
N GLY A 395 -9.54 -23.60 2.86
CA GLY A 395 -9.89 -22.48 3.75
C GLY A 395 -8.78 -21.44 3.87
N VAL A 396 -7.56 -21.77 3.47
CA VAL A 396 -6.47 -20.80 3.38
C VAL A 396 -6.66 -19.88 2.17
N THR A 397 -6.38 -18.60 2.36
CA THR A 397 -6.35 -17.57 1.30
C THR A 397 -4.97 -16.94 1.22
N LEU A 398 -4.49 -16.70 0.00
CA LEU A 398 -3.24 -15.98 -0.26
C LEU A 398 -3.46 -14.48 -0.45
#